data_AF-A0A1F8QDP6-F1
#
_entry.id   AF-A0A1F8QDP6-F1
#
_cell.length_a   1.000
_cell.length_b   1.000
_cell.length_c   1.000
_cell.angle_alpha   90.00
_cell.angle_beta   90.00
_cell.angle_gamma   90.00
#
_symmetry.space_group_name_H-M   'P 1'
#
loop_
_entity.id
_entity.type
_entity.pdbx_description
1 polymer ?
#
loop_
_entity_poly.entity_id
_entity_poly.type
_entity_poly.pdbx_seq_one_letter_code
_entity_poly.pdbx_strand_id
1 'polypeptide(L)'
;MPIDIDPETMNVDNLPGIWSPVQWDLTEEERILELESQARGNLLYAVDVPEAILRLLLNETDVERLYLAPDHYDPEQQGEWDDTLITFQFKRPMKLEQVEREENYLYAEYKFTDLGRWGVEIEPDGVSIYRS
;
A
#
# COMPACT_ATOMS: atom_id res chain seq x y z
N MET A 1 -21.91 -18.59 -11.24
CA MET A 1 -22.62 -18.84 -9.97
C MET A 1 -21.86 -18.09 -8.90
N PRO A 2 -22.47 -17.16 -8.13
CA PRO A 2 -21.81 -16.59 -6.98
C PRO A 2 -21.69 -17.69 -5.91
N ILE A 3 -20.51 -17.85 -5.33
CA ILE A 3 -20.35 -18.62 -4.10
C ILE A 3 -20.66 -17.63 -2.98
N ASP A 4 -21.71 -17.89 -2.19
CA ASP A 4 -21.92 -17.19 -0.93
C ASP A 4 -20.78 -17.57 0.02
N ILE A 5 -20.08 -16.57 0.51
CA ILE A 5 -18.87 -16.76 1.32
C ILE A 5 -19.18 -16.29 2.73
N ASP A 6 -19.11 -17.25 3.65
CA ASP A 6 -19.38 -17.06 5.06
C ASP A 6 -18.11 -16.59 5.79
N PRO A 7 -18.07 -15.31 6.24
CA PRO A 7 -16.90 -14.71 6.86
C PRO A 7 -16.51 -15.35 8.19
N GLU A 8 -17.40 -16.13 8.85
CA GLU A 8 -17.06 -16.83 10.10
C GLU A 8 -16.30 -18.15 9.86
N THR A 9 -16.20 -18.61 8.62
CA THR A 9 -15.59 -19.90 8.27
C THR A 9 -14.29 -19.79 7.48
N MET A 10 -13.88 -18.58 7.11
CA MET A 10 -12.64 -18.34 6.35
C MET A 10 -11.43 -18.26 7.28
N ASN A 11 -10.53 -19.23 7.17
CA ASN A 11 -9.17 -19.10 7.71
C ASN A 11 -8.37 -18.12 6.84
N VAL A 12 -7.98 -17.00 7.42
CA VAL A 12 -7.22 -15.92 6.76
C VAL A 12 -5.92 -16.46 6.10
N ASP A 13 -5.29 -17.47 6.71
CA ASP A 13 -4.07 -18.13 6.19
C ASP A 13 -4.26 -18.88 4.87
N ASN A 14 -5.51 -19.22 4.49
CA ASN A 14 -5.81 -19.95 3.26
C ASN A 14 -6.32 -19.05 2.13
N LEU A 15 -6.37 -17.73 2.36
CA LEU A 15 -6.75 -16.78 1.32
C LEU A 15 -5.51 -16.42 0.49
N PRO A 16 -5.62 -16.35 -0.84
CA PRO A 16 -4.57 -15.72 -1.63
C PRO A 16 -4.39 -14.28 -1.12
N GLY A 17 -3.14 -13.80 -1.04
CA GLY A 17 -2.80 -12.50 -0.43
C GLY A 17 -3.55 -11.31 -1.03
N ILE A 18 -4.14 -11.46 -2.21
CA ILE A 18 -5.14 -10.58 -2.80
C ILE A 18 -6.32 -11.44 -3.22
N TRP A 19 -7.46 -11.27 -2.57
CA TRP A 19 -8.72 -11.90 -2.95
C TRP A 19 -9.75 -10.81 -3.22
N SER A 20 -10.04 -10.56 -4.50
CA SER A 20 -11.21 -9.77 -4.90
C SER A 20 -12.03 -10.51 -5.95
N PRO A 21 -13.27 -10.92 -5.65
CA PRO A 21 -14.16 -11.46 -6.65
C PRO A 21 -14.55 -10.33 -7.61
N VAL A 22 -14.14 -10.45 -8.88
CA VAL A 22 -14.70 -9.60 -9.94
C VAL A 22 -16.21 -9.83 -9.95
N GLN A 23 -17.01 -8.84 -9.60
CA GLN A 23 -18.45 -8.89 -9.80
C GLN A 23 -18.72 -8.57 -11.27
N TRP A 24 -19.48 -9.43 -11.97
CA TRP A 24 -19.64 -9.34 -13.42
C TRP A 24 -20.53 -8.18 -13.89
N ASP A 25 -21.39 -7.64 -13.02
CA ASP A 25 -22.28 -6.52 -13.32
C ASP A 25 -21.99 -5.35 -12.36
N LEU A 26 -20.93 -4.59 -12.64
CA LEU A 26 -20.62 -3.34 -11.94
C LEU A 26 -21.00 -2.15 -12.82
N THR A 27 -21.57 -1.12 -12.21
CA THR A 27 -21.61 0.21 -12.81
C THR A 27 -20.19 0.76 -12.95
N GLU A 28 -19.97 1.78 -13.80
CA GLU A 28 -18.64 2.36 -13.96
C GLU A 28 -18.11 2.96 -12.65
N GLU A 29 -18.99 3.52 -11.80
CA GLU A 29 -18.61 4.02 -10.47
C GLU A 29 -18.14 2.89 -9.55
N GLU A 30 -18.87 1.77 -9.50
CA GLU A 30 -18.48 0.62 -8.67
C GLU A 30 -17.20 -0.05 -9.20
N ARG A 31 -17.01 -0.10 -10.52
CA ARG A 31 -15.78 -0.57 -11.15
C ARG A 31 -14.58 0.30 -10.77
N ILE A 32 -14.76 1.62 -10.72
CA ILE A 32 -13.76 2.59 -10.29
C ILE A 32 -13.37 2.35 -8.82
N LEU A 33 -14.37 2.21 -7.95
CA LEU A 33 -14.15 1.96 -6.51
C LEU A 33 -13.44 0.63 -6.27
N GLU A 34 -13.80 -0.41 -7.03
CA GLU A 34 -13.19 -1.73 -6.95
C GLU A 34 -11.71 -1.68 -7.37
N LEU A 35 -11.41 -1.01 -8.49
CA LEU A 35 -10.02 -0.81 -8.95
C LEU A 35 -9.18 -0.06 -7.91
N GLU A 36 -9.73 0.98 -7.29
CA GLU A 36 -9.03 1.74 -6.25
C GLU A 36 -8.83 0.93 -4.97
N SER A 37 -9.80 0.09 -4.59
CA SER A 37 -9.67 -0.82 -3.46
C SER A 37 -8.55 -1.84 -3.67
N GLN A 38 -8.48 -2.43 -4.87
CA GLN A 38 -7.42 -3.35 -5.26
C GLN A 38 -6.06 -2.65 -5.32
N ALA A 39 -5.99 -1.46 -5.92
CA ALA A 39 -4.76 -0.68 -5.99
C ALA A 39 -4.22 -0.33 -4.60
N ARG A 40 -5.10 0.05 -3.65
CA ARG A 40 -4.74 0.28 -2.26
C ARG A 40 -4.15 -0.97 -1.60
N GLY A 41 -4.80 -2.12 -1.76
CA GLY A 41 -4.29 -3.39 -1.23
C GLY A 41 -2.92 -3.74 -1.82
N ASN A 42 -2.76 -3.61 -3.13
CA ASN A 42 -1.50 -3.88 -3.84
C ASN A 42 -0.38 -2.93 -3.40
N LEU A 43 -0.67 -1.64 -3.25
CA LEU A 43 0.32 -0.66 -2.79
C LEU A 43 0.74 -0.91 -1.34
N LEU A 44 -0.19 -1.26 -0.45
CA LEU A 44 0.13 -1.64 0.93
C LEU A 44 0.98 -2.92 1.01
N TYR A 45 0.77 -3.86 0.07
CA TYR A 45 1.59 -5.07 -0.03
C TYR A 45 2.99 -4.79 -0.60
N ALA A 46 3.12 -3.80 -1.48
CA ALA A 46 4.37 -3.49 -2.18
C ALA A 46 5.37 -2.66 -1.36
N VAL A 47 4.89 -1.88 -0.37
CA VAL A 47 5.75 -1.09 0.52
C VAL A 47 6.36 -1.93 1.63
N ASP A 48 7.40 -1.39 2.28
CA ASP A 48 8.00 -2.05 3.45
C ASP A 48 7.01 -2.11 4.62
N VAL A 49 7.15 -3.13 5.47
CA VAL A 49 6.22 -3.42 6.58
C VAL A 49 6.03 -2.21 7.51
N PRO A 50 7.08 -1.46 7.91
CA PRO A 50 6.89 -0.28 8.76
C PRO A 50 6.03 0.81 8.12
N GLU A 51 6.18 1.05 6.81
CA GLU A 51 5.36 2.02 6.09
C GLU A 51 3.90 1.56 6.02
N ALA A 52 3.66 0.29 5.69
CA ALA A 52 2.31 -0.27 5.66
C ALA A 52 1.59 -0.12 7.01
N ILE A 53 2.28 -0.42 8.12
CA ILE A 53 1.76 -0.27 9.47
C ILE A 53 1.43 1.21 9.76
N LEU A 54 2.34 2.14 9.47
CA LEU A 54 2.10 3.56 9.69
C LEU A 54 0.91 4.09 8.88
N ARG A 55 0.79 3.70 7.61
CA ARG A 55 -0.33 4.10 6.75
C ARG A 55 -1.66 3.59 7.30
N LEU A 56 -1.70 2.34 7.78
CA LEU A 56 -2.91 1.76 8.40
C LEU A 56 -3.28 2.48 9.70
N LEU A 57 -2.31 2.73 10.59
CA LEU A 57 -2.55 3.39 11.88
C LEU A 57 -2.99 4.85 11.74
N LEU A 58 -2.43 5.56 10.77
CA LEU A 58 -2.77 6.96 10.50
C LEU A 58 -3.97 7.12 9.56
N ASN A 59 -4.53 6.01 9.07
CA ASN A 59 -5.59 5.98 8.06
C ASN A 59 -5.21 6.73 6.76
N GLU A 60 -3.93 6.65 6.37
CA GLU A 60 -3.36 7.30 5.18
C GLU A 60 -3.09 6.25 4.09
N THR A 61 -4.17 5.56 3.71
CA THR A 61 -4.17 4.46 2.72
C THR A 61 -4.84 4.84 1.40
N ASP A 62 -5.37 6.04 1.30
CA ASP A 62 -6.04 6.51 0.09
C ASP A 62 -5.07 6.56 -1.10
N VAL A 63 -5.57 6.17 -2.26
CA VAL A 63 -4.82 6.14 -3.51
C VAL A 63 -5.39 7.10 -4.54
N GLU A 64 -4.55 7.54 -5.46
CA GLU A 64 -4.95 8.30 -6.63
C GLU A 64 -4.36 7.68 -7.89
N ARG A 65 -5.01 7.97 -9.02
CA ARG A 65 -4.59 7.53 -10.33
C ARG A 65 -3.51 8.45 -10.87
N LEU A 66 -2.49 7.84 -11.43
CA LEU A 66 -1.47 8.51 -12.21
C LEU A 66 -1.67 8.16 -13.68
N TYR A 67 -1.76 9.21 -14.48
CA TYR A 67 -1.89 9.14 -15.94
C TYR A 67 -0.57 9.46 -16.66
N LEU A 68 0.47 9.76 -15.88
CA LEU A 68 1.81 10.11 -16.37
C LEU A 68 2.83 9.19 -15.73
N ALA A 69 3.97 9.05 -16.39
CA ALA A 69 5.11 8.34 -15.85
C ALA A 69 5.54 8.95 -14.49
N PRO A 70 6.01 8.13 -13.54
CA PRO A 70 6.56 8.61 -12.28
C PRO A 70 7.71 9.61 -12.48
N ASP A 71 7.91 10.53 -11.54
CA ASP A 71 8.93 11.60 -11.60
C ASP A 71 10.38 11.12 -11.82
N HIS A 72 10.64 9.83 -11.64
CA HIS A 72 11.97 9.19 -11.78
C HIS A 72 11.98 8.08 -12.83
N TYR A 73 10.98 8.03 -13.71
CA TYR A 73 10.96 7.12 -14.84
C TYR A 73 12.09 7.48 -15.81
N ASP A 74 12.90 6.49 -16.18
CA ASP A 74 14.01 6.66 -17.13
C ASP A 74 13.70 5.89 -18.42
N PRO A 75 13.27 6.59 -19.49
CA PRO A 75 12.92 5.92 -20.73
C PRO A 75 14.07 5.16 -21.40
N GLU A 76 15.33 5.56 -21.15
CA GLU A 76 16.49 4.89 -21.73
C GLU A 76 16.73 3.52 -21.09
N GLN A 77 16.36 3.36 -19.81
CA GLN A 77 16.51 2.11 -19.07
C GLN A 77 15.23 1.27 -19.02
N GLN A 78 14.06 1.90 -19.07
CA GLN A 78 12.76 1.29 -18.77
C GLN A 78 11.83 1.22 -20.00
N GLY A 79 12.26 1.76 -21.15
CA GLY A 79 11.49 1.77 -22.40
C GLY A 79 10.61 3.01 -22.55
N GLU A 80 9.80 3.04 -23.60
CA GLU A 80 8.81 4.10 -23.79
C GLU A 80 7.63 3.89 -22.83
N TRP A 81 7.17 4.97 -22.19
CA TRP A 81 6.00 4.92 -21.32
C TRP A 81 4.72 4.75 -22.16
N ASP A 82 3.92 3.75 -21.83
CA ASP A 82 2.61 3.55 -22.44
C ASP A 82 1.57 4.44 -21.73
N ASP A 83 1.07 5.44 -22.45
CA ASP A 83 0.11 6.42 -21.95
C ASP A 83 -1.30 5.84 -21.72
N THR A 84 -1.53 4.59 -22.11
CA THR A 84 -2.76 3.85 -21.81
C THR A 84 -2.72 3.15 -20.44
N LEU A 85 -1.55 3.09 -19.79
CA LEU A 85 -1.40 2.49 -18.47
C LEU A 85 -2.06 3.35 -17.39
N ILE A 86 -2.95 2.72 -16.62
CA ILE A 86 -3.48 3.30 -15.40
C ILE A 86 -2.59 2.83 -14.26
N THR A 87 -1.89 3.76 -13.62
CA THR A 87 -1.10 3.48 -12.43
C THR A 87 -1.68 4.16 -11.21
N PHE A 88 -1.28 3.71 -10.03
CA PHE A 88 -1.80 4.23 -8.76
C PHE A 88 -0.65 4.54 -7.83
N GLN A 89 -0.81 5.59 -7.02
CA GLN A 89 0.06 5.91 -5.90
C GLN A 89 -0.76 6.26 -4.67
N PHE A 90 -0.13 6.27 -3.49
CA PHE A 90 -0.75 6.86 -2.31
C PHE A 90 -0.92 8.37 -2.48
N LYS A 91 -2.10 8.90 -2.15
CA LYS A 91 -2.39 10.34 -2.22
C LYS A 91 -1.43 11.17 -1.37
N ARG A 92 -1.11 10.67 -0.17
CA ARG A 92 -0.17 11.33 0.73
C ARG A 92 1.22 10.71 0.57
N PRO A 93 2.23 11.49 0.14
CA PRO A 93 3.58 11.00 0.04
C PRO A 93 4.18 10.78 1.43
N MET A 94 4.89 9.66 1.57
CA MET A 94 5.68 9.33 2.75
C MET A 94 7.13 9.16 2.28
N LYS A 95 8.07 9.70 3.04
CA LYS A 95 9.49 9.59 2.71
C LYS A 95 10.25 8.93 3.86
N LEU A 96 10.93 7.83 3.57
CA LEU A 96 11.90 7.24 4.49
C LEU A 96 13.09 8.22 4.67
N GLU A 97 13.32 8.67 5.89
CA GLU A 97 14.43 9.57 6.24
C GLU A 97 15.61 8.82 6.87
N GLN A 98 15.34 7.80 7.68
CA GLN A 98 16.36 6.99 8.34
C GLN A 98 15.92 5.53 8.42
N VAL A 99 16.87 4.61 8.26
CA VAL A 99 16.67 3.18 8.48
C VAL A 99 17.92 2.57 9.11
N GLU A 100 17.72 1.75 10.13
CA GLU A 100 18.75 0.95 10.79
C GLU A 100 18.25 -0.49 10.86
N ARG A 101 19.06 -1.44 10.39
CA ARG A 101 18.73 -2.86 10.32
C ARG A 101 19.85 -3.67 10.93
N GLU A 102 19.53 -4.36 12.02
CA GLU A 102 20.39 -5.33 12.68
C GLU A 102 19.69 -6.70 12.75
N GLU A 103 20.38 -7.73 13.26
CA GLU A 103 19.88 -9.11 13.27
C GLU A 103 18.51 -9.26 13.97
N ASN A 104 18.25 -8.46 15.00
CA ASN A 104 17.03 -8.52 15.80
C ASN A 104 16.44 -7.12 16.07
N TYR A 105 16.75 -6.15 15.21
CA TYR A 105 16.30 -4.78 15.39
C TYR A 105 16.08 -4.11 14.03
N LEU A 106 14.94 -3.44 13.89
CA LEU A 106 14.67 -2.54 12.77
C LEU A 106 14.17 -1.22 13.34
N TYR A 107 14.84 -0.14 12.98
CA TYR A 107 14.32 1.20 13.10
C TYR A 107 14.07 1.80 11.72
N ALA A 108 12.91 2.42 11.54
CA ALA A 108 12.59 3.19 10.35
C ALA A 108 11.91 4.50 10.74
N GLU A 109 12.46 5.63 10.28
CA GLU A 109 11.87 6.95 10.45
C GLU A 109 11.33 7.47 9.12
N TYR A 110 10.09 7.92 9.14
CA TYR A 110 9.41 8.47 7.97
C TYR A 110 8.97 9.92 8.21
N LYS A 111 9.23 10.77 7.22
CA LYS A 111 8.62 12.10 7.13
C LYS A 111 7.32 12.00 6.36
N PHE A 112 6.23 12.31 7.05
CA PHE A 112 4.89 12.25 6.49
C PHE A 112 4.32 13.66 6.37
N THR A 113 4.74 14.37 5.33
CA THR A 113 4.25 15.73 4.98
C THR A 113 3.98 16.62 6.22
N ASP A 114 2.73 17.00 6.44
CA ASP A 114 2.18 17.80 7.54
C ASP A 114 1.87 16.97 8.81
N LEU A 115 1.80 15.64 8.73
CA LEU A 115 1.60 14.76 9.90
C LEU A 115 2.85 14.65 10.77
N GLY A 116 4.01 15.08 10.28
CA GLY A 116 5.26 15.14 11.04
C GLY A 116 6.18 13.97 10.76
N ARG A 117 7.05 13.64 11.72
CA ARG A 117 7.94 12.48 11.65
C ARG A 117 7.42 11.36 12.52
N TRP A 118 7.57 10.14 12.04
CA TRP A 118 7.12 8.94 12.71
C TRP A 118 8.24 7.90 12.71
N GLY A 119 8.55 7.39 13.89
CA GLY A 119 9.48 6.29 14.09
C GLY A 119 8.72 4.98 14.31
N VAL A 120 9.21 3.92 13.69
CA VAL A 120 8.81 2.54 13.95
C VAL A 120 10.04 1.77 14.37
N GLU A 121 9.98 1.18 15.55
CA GLU A 121 10.98 0.26 16.08
C GLU A 121 10.36 -1.13 16.17
N ILE A 122 11.06 -2.13 15.64
CA ILE A 122 10.68 -3.54 15.68
C ILE A 122 11.79 -4.31 16.34
N GLU A 123 11.46 -4.97 17.44
CA GLU A 123 12.29 -5.88 18.22
C GLU A 123 11.60 -7.25 18.29
N PRO A 124 12.28 -8.33 18.73
CA PRO A 124 11.68 -9.67 18.76
C PRO A 124 10.48 -9.78 19.71
N ASP A 125 10.42 -8.91 20.71
CA ASP A 125 9.40 -8.88 21.76
C ASP A 125 8.37 -7.75 21.60
N GLY A 126 8.53 -6.87 20.62
CA GLY A 126 7.64 -5.72 20.51
C GLY A 126 7.77 -4.90 19.22
N VAL A 127 6.73 -4.09 19.01
CA VAL A 127 6.73 -3.03 17.99
C VAL A 127 6.35 -1.72 18.69
N SER A 128 7.21 -0.72 18.59
CA SER A 128 7.01 0.61 19.14
C SER A 128 6.82 1.62 18.02
N ILE A 129 5.78 2.45 18.13
CA ILE A 129 5.44 3.45 17.12
C ILE A 129 5.21 4.78 17.82
N TYR A 130 5.94 5.80 17.39
CA TYR A 130 5.91 7.09 18.06
C TYR A 130 6.14 8.24 17.09
N ARG A 131 5.69 9.42 17.49
CA ARG A 131 5.95 10.67 16.79
C ARG A 131 7.30 11.21 17.26
N SER A 132 8.20 11.50 16.33
CA SER A 132 9.56 12.03 16.55
C SER A 132 9.55 13.56 16.55
#